data_AF-H0YIC4-F1
#
_entry.id   AF-H0YIC4-F1
#
_cell.length_a   1.000
_cell.length_b   1.000
_cell.length_c   1.000
_cell.angle_alpha   90.00
_cell.angle_beta   90.00
_cell.angle_gamma   90.00
#
_symmetry.space_group_name_H-M   'P 1'
#
loop_
_entity.id
_entity.type
_entity.pdbx_description
1 polymer ?
#
loop_
_entity_poly.entity_id
_entity_poly.type
_entity_poly.pdbx_seq_one_letter_code
_entity_poly.pdbx_strand_id
1 'polypeptide(L)'
;LRDYIWNTLNSGRVVPGYGHAVLRKTDPRYTCQREFALKHLPNDPMFKLVAQLYKIVPNVLLEQGKAKNPWPNVDAHSGVLLQYYGMTEMNYYTVLFGVSRALGVLAQLIWSRALGFPLERKD
;
A
#
# COMPACT_ATOMS: atom_id res chain seq x y z
N LEU A 1 18.78 -10.20 -2.51
CA LEU A 1 17.36 -9.74 -2.52
C LEU A 1 16.73 -9.83 -3.91
N ARG A 2 17.36 -9.29 -4.98
CA ARG A 2 16.83 -9.43 -6.36
C ARG A 2 16.52 -10.89 -6.74
N ASP A 3 17.46 -11.81 -6.54
CA ASP A 3 17.28 -13.23 -6.87
C ASP A 3 16.13 -13.88 -6.08
N TYR A 4 15.97 -13.48 -4.81
CA TYR A 4 14.84 -13.93 -3.98
C TYR A 4 13.49 -13.48 -4.58
N ILE A 5 13.40 -12.23 -5.05
CA ILE A 5 12.19 -11.71 -5.71
C ILE A 5 11.96 -12.44 -7.03
N TRP A 6 12.99 -12.64 -7.85
CA TRP A 6 12.89 -13.39 -9.11
C TRP A 6 12.39 -14.81 -8.89
N ASN A 7 12.97 -15.53 -7.92
CA ASN A 7 12.54 -16.88 -7.57
C ASN A 7 11.11 -16.92 -7.03
N THR A 8 10.71 -15.93 -6.23
CA THR A 8 9.32 -15.80 -5.72
C THR A 8 8.33 -15.66 -6.87
N LEU A 9 8.65 -14.80 -7.85
CA LEU A 9 7.80 -14.57 -9.00
C LEU A 9 7.75 -15.78 -9.94
N ASN A 10 8.88 -16.47 -10.14
CA ASN A 10 8.95 -17.68 -10.96
C ASN A 10 8.25 -18.89 -10.32
N SER A 11 8.14 -18.92 -8.98
CA SER A 11 7.34 -19.93 -8.29
C SER A 11 5.83 -19.64 -8.30
N GLY A 12 5.36 -18.67 -9.09
CA GLY A 12 3.95 -18.31 -9.19
C GLY A 12 3.40 -17.49 -8.02
N ARG A 13 4.26 -17.02 -7.10
CA ARG A 13 3.86 -16.12 -6.01
C ARG A 13 3.96 -14.67 -6.45
N VAL A 14 3.39 -13.78 -5.64
CA VAL A 14 3.38 -12.33 -5.86
C VAL A 14 4.20 -11.61 -4.79
N VAL A 15 4.56 -10.35 -5.05
CA VAL A 15 5.13 -9.46 -4.04
C VAL A 15 3.99 -8.61 -3.46
N PRO A 16 3.62 -8.78 -2.17
CA PRO A 16 2.53 -8.02 -1.57
C PRO A 16 2.74 -6.51 -1.66
N GLY A 17 1.66 -5.78 -1.96
CA GLY A 17 1.69 -4.33 -2.07
C GLY A 17 2.24 -3.78 -3.39
N TYR A 18 2.67 -4.63 -4.33
CA TYR A 18 3.13 -4.26 -5.68
C TYR A 18 2.24 -4.88 -6.77
N GLY A 19 2.13 -4.21 -7.92
CA GLY A 19 1.41 -4.75 -9.08
C GLY A 19 -0.08 -4.35 -9.06
N HIS A 20 -0.38 -3.13 -9.53
CA HIS A 20 -1.75 -2.60 -9.55
C HIS A 20 -2.34 -2.59 -10.96
N ALA A 21 -3.64 -2.87 -11.10
CA ALA A 21 -4.31 -2.81 -12.40
C ALA A 21 -4.43 -1.38 -12.98
N VAL A 22 -4.42 -0.36 -12.11
CA VAL A 22 -4.82 1.02 -12.44
C VAL A 22 -3.70 2.05 -12.23
N LEU A 23 -2.94 1.95 -11.13
CA LEU A 23 -1.93 2.95 -10.77
C LEU A 23 -0.69 2.83 -11.66
N ARG A 24 -0.44 3.83 -12.52
CA ARG A 24 0.69 3.85 -13.48
C ARG A 24 2.04 4.29 -12.91
N LYS A 25 2.05 4.79 -11.68
CA LYS A 25 3.20 5.29 -10.93
C LYS A 25 3.06 4.94 -9.46
N THR A 26 4.12 5.14 -8.67
CA THR A 26 4.09 5.02 -7.21
C THR A 26 2.89 5.77 -6.62
N ASP A 27 2.12 5.09 -5.78
CA ASP A 27 0.98 5.67 -5.08
C ASP A 27 1.47 6.87 -4.23
N PRO A 28 0.90 8.08 -4.36
CA PRO A 28 1.31 9.22 -3.55
C PRO A 28 1.17 8.95 -2.04
N ARG A 29 0.27 8.05 -1.63
CA ARG A 29 0.11 7.61 -0.24
C ARG A 29 1.24 6.70 0.24
N TYR A 30 1.92 5.99 -0.66
CA TYR A 30 3.18 5.31 -0.36
C TYR A 30 4.29 6.35 -0.18
N THR A 31 4.38 7.31 -1.10
CA THR A 31 5.43 8.34 -1.10
C THR A 31 5.43 9.17 0.18
N CYS A 32 4.27 9.65 0.65
CA CYS A 32 4.21 10.44 1.88
C CYS A 32 4.68 9.65 3.12
N GLN A 33 4.35 8.36 3.21
CA GLN A 33 4.82 7.48 4.28
C GLN A 33 6.33 7.22 4.21
N ARG A 34 6.87 7.11 2.98
CA ARG A 34 8.31 7.00 2.76
C ARG A 34 9.05 8.24 3.22
N GLU A 35 8.56 9.44 2.88
CA GLU A 35 9.14 10.71 3.32
C GLU A 35 9.13 10.83 4.84
N PHE A 36 8.02 10.44 5.48
CA PHE A 36 7.93 10.37 6.93
C PHE A 36 8.99 9.42 7.53
N ALA A 37 9.13 8.21 6.97
CA ALA A 37 10.11 7.24 7.43
C ALA A 37 11.56 7.72 7.27
N LEU A 38 11.88 8.35 6.14
CA LEU A 38 13.20 8.93 5.88
C LEU A 38 13.57 9.99 6.92
N LYS A 39 12.59 10.76 7.42
CA LYS A 39 12.81 11.80 8.42
C LYS A 39 12.91 11.26 9.85
N HIS A 40 12.11 10.25 10.19
CA HIS A 40 11.86 9.88 11.60
C HIS A 40 12.41 8.51 12.00
N LEU A 41 12.58 7.59 11.06
CA LEU A 41 13.09 6.24 11.34
C LEU A 41 14.00 5.69 10.22
N PRO A 42 14.97 6.47 9.69
CA PRO A 42 15.80 6.05 8.56
C PRO A 42 16.68 4.84 8.86
N ASN A 43 16.95 4.59 10.14
CA ASN A 43 17.84 3.52 10.59
C ASN A 43 17.14 2.20 10.88
N ASP A 44 15.80 2.19 10.94
CA ASP A 44 15.02 0.99 11.24
C ASP A 44 15.29 -0.14 10.21
N PRO A 45 15.63 -1.36 10.65
CA PRO A 45 15.95 -2.46 9.74
C PRO A 45 14.79 -2.84 8.81
N MET A 46 13.56 -2.83 9.31
CA MET A 46 12.38 -3.18 8.51
C MET A 46 12.08 -2.10 7.47
N PHE A 47 12.24 -0.82 7.81
CA PHE A 47 12.11 0.27 6.85
C PHE A 47 13.20 0.19 5.78
N LYS A 48 14.44 -0.12 6.16
CA LYS A 48 15.53 -0.35 5.20
C LYS A 48 15.18 -1.48 4.22
N LEU A 49 14.55 -2.56 4.68
CA LEU A 49 14.05 -3.62 3.80
C LEU A 49 12.96 -3.12 2.85
N VAL A 50 11.94 -2.41 3.34
CA VAL A 50 10.90 -1.78 2.51
C VAL A 50 11.52 -0.84 1.47
N ALA A 51 12.52 -0.04 1.87
CA ALA A 51 13.22 0.88 0.98
C ALA A 51 14.09 0.17 -0.07
N GLN A 52 14.67 -0.99 0.25
CA GLN A 52 15.37 -1.84 -0.73
C GLN A 52 14.39 -2.49 -1.71
N LEU A 53 13.24 -2.99 -1.23
CA LEU A 53 12.19 -3.53 -2.10
C LEU A 53 11.70 -2.48 -3.10
N TYR A 54 11.55 -1.23 -2.69
CA TYR A 54 11.20 -0.12 -3.59
C TYR A 54 12.20 0.08 -4.74
N LYS A 55 13.50 -0.11 -4.49
CA LYS A 55 14.55 0.02 -5.51
C LYS A 55 14.60 -1.18 -6.46
N ILE A 56 14.22 -2.37 -5.98
CA ILE A 56 14.48 -3.64 -6.67
C ILE A 56 13.23 -4.15 -7.38
N VAL A 57 12.11 -4.27 -6.67
CA VAL A 57 10.89 -4.96 -7.12
C VAL A 57 10.33 -4.37 -8.42
N PRO A 58 10.24 -3.04 -8.62
CA PRO A 58 9.67 -2.51 -9.85
C PRO A 58 10.41 -2.95 -11.12
N ASN A 59 11.74 -2.93 -11.09
CA ASN A 59 12.56 -3.37 -12.22
C ASN A 59 12.38 -4.85 -12.51
N VAL A 60 12.31 -5.67 -11.46
CA VAL A 60 12.09 -7.12 -11.59
C VAL A 60 10.71 -7.43 -12.19
N LEU A 61 9.67 -6.71 -11.77
CA LEU A 61 8.32 -6.88 -12.31
C LEU A 61 8.21 -6.43 -13.78
N LEU A 62 8.93 -5.37 -14.17
CA LEU A 62 9.03 -4.93 -15.56
C LEU A 62 9.72 -5.98 -16.42
N GLU A 63 10.83 -6.53 -15.94
CA GLU A 63 11.59 -7.58 -16.62
C GLU A 63 10.79 -8.88 -16.76
N GLN A 64 9.97 -9.22 -15.77
CA GLN A 64 9.06 -10.37 -15.84
C GLN A 64 7.94 -10.17 -16.90
N GLY A 65 7.59 -8.91 -17.22
CA GLY A 65 6.62 -8.57 -18.27
C GLY A 65 5.15 -8.91 -17.98
N LYS A 66 4.82 -9.46 -16.79
CA LYS A 66 3.44 -9.82 -16.41
C LYS A 66 2.68 -8.69 -15.74
N ALA A 67 3.35 -7.87 -14.94
CA ALA A 67 2.72 -6.80 -14.19
C ALA A 67 2.50 -5.56 -15.07
N LYS A 68 1.24 -5.15 -15.27
CA LYS A 68 0.91 -3.95 -16.06
C LYS A 68 1.49 -2.68 -15.45
N ASN A 69 1.45 -2.55 -14.13
CA ASN A 69 2.07 -1.44 -13.42
C ASN A 69 2.83 -1.93 -12.18
N PRO A 70 4.16 -1.76 -12.12
CA PRO A 70 5.04 -2.45 -11.17
C PRO A 70 5.23 -1.70 -9.85
N TRP A 71 4.37 -0.73 -9.53
CA TRP A 71 4.58 0.23 -8.45
C TRP A 71 3.86 -0.15 -7.15
N PRO A 72 4.37 0.28 -5.98
CA PRO A 72 3.74 -0.04 -4.71
C PRO A 72 2.54 0.87 -4.40
N ASN A 73 1.68 0.37 -3.51
CA ASN A 73 0.57 1.11 -2.92
C ASN A 73 0.79 1.44 -1.43
N VAL A 74 -0.17 2.14 -0.82
CA VAL A 74 -0.15 2.55 0.60
C VAL A 74 0.16 1.40 1.59
N ASP A 75 -0.32 0.17 1.31
CA ASP A 75 -0.23 -0.98 2.21
C ASP A 75 1.17 -1.61 2.21
N ALA A 76 1.99 -1.32 1.19
CA ALA A 76 3.39 -1.72 1.16
C ALA A 76 4.28 -0.98 2.17
N HIS A 77 3.75 0.03 2.87
CA HIS A 77 4.54 0.90 3.76
C HIS A 77 3.95 1.11 5.17
N SER A 78 2.63 1.08 5.33
CA SER A 78 1.99 1.44 6.60
C SER A 78 2.35 0.54 7.77
N GLY A 79 2.48 -0.77 7.53
CA GLY A 79 2.79 -1.74 8.59
C GLY A 79 4.13 -1.46 9.29
N VAL A 80 5.16 -1.06 8.54
CA VAL A 80 6.49 -0.81 9.16
C VAL A 80 6.50 0.46 10.02
N LEU A 81 5.69 1.45 9.66
CA LEU A 81 5.53 2.66 10.49
C LEU A 81 4.86 2.32 11.81
N LEU A 82 3.76 1.57 11.77
CA LEU A 82 3.03 1.15 12.97
C LEU A 82 3.92 0.33 13.90
N GLN A 83 4.59 -0.68 13.34
CA GLN A 83 5.47 -1.56 14.09
C GLN A 83 6.61 -0.80 14.79
N TYR A 84 7.21 0.19 14.10
CA TYR A 84 8.31 0.99 14.66
C TYR A 84 7.91 1.75 15.92
N TYR A 85 6.67 2.27 15.98
CA TYR A 85 6.16 2.98 17.15
C TYR A 85 5.49 2.07 18.20
N GLY A 86 5.68 0.75 18.10
CA GLY A 86 5.19 -0.22 19.08
C GLY A 86 3.77 -0.73 18.84
N MET A 87 3.10 -0.32 17.77
CA MET A 87 1.83 -0.90 17.35
C MET A 87 2.10 -2.16 16.54
N THR A 88 2.13 -3.32 17.20
CA THR A 88 2.57 -4.59 16.59
C THR A 88 1.43 -5.61 16.44
N GLU A 89 0.26 -5.29 16.96
CA GLU A 89 -0.95 -6.10 16.95
C GLU A 89 -1.60 -6.04 15.56
N MET A 90 -1.05 -6.77 14.59
CA MET A 90 -1.47 -6.69 13.18
C MET A 90 -2.97 -6.88 12.95
N ASN A 91 -3.63 -7.70 13.78
CA ASN A 91 -5.09 -7.88 13.74
C ASN A 91 -5.87 -6.58 14.00
N TYR A 92 -5.25 -5.60 14.67
CA TYR A 92 -5.84 -4.30 14.99
C TYR A 92 -5.65 -3.25 13.87
N TYR A 93 -4.78 -3.49 12.89
CA TYR A 93 -4.47 -2.49 11.84
C TYR A 93 -5.71 -2.07 11.04
N THR A 94 -6.63 -3.01 10.80
CA THR A 94 -7.89 -2.73 10.09
C THR A 94 -8.81 -1.79 10.87
N VAL A 95 -8.71 -1.75 12.21
CA VAL A 95 -9.47 -0.79 13.03
C VAL A 95 -8.99 0.64 12.74
N LEU A 96 -7.67 0.87 12.67
CA LEU A 96 -7.10 2.17 12.29
C LEU A 96 -7.55 2.59 10.89
N PHE A 97 -7.60 1.63 9.95
CA PHE A 97 -8.11 1.88 8.62
C PHE A 97 -9.60 2.28 8.65
N GLY A 98 -10.44 1.57 9.41
CA GLY A 98 -11.85 1.90 9.57
C GLY A 98 -12.09 3.32 10.10
N VAL A 99 -11.35 3.71 11.15
CA VAL A 99 -11.42 5.08 11.72
C VAL A 99 -11.03 6.13 10.68
N SER A 100 -9.94 5.93 9.94
CA SER A 100 -9.54 6.85 8.86
C SER A 100 -10.60 6.93 7.75
N ARG A 101 -11.15 5.79 7.33
CA ARG A 101 -12.11 5.71 6.22
C ARG A 101 -13.45 6.37 6.56
N ALA A 102 -13.85 6.39 7.84
CA ALA A 102 -15.08 7.02 8.31
C ALA A 102 -15.21 8.48 7.82
N LEU A 103 -14.11 9.23 7.81
CA LEU A 103 -14.10 10.63 7.36
C LEU A 103 -14.66 10.80 5.93
N GLY A 104 -14.20 9.96 4.99
CA GLY A 104 -14.62 10.05 3.60
C GLY A 104 -16.03 9.52 3.36
N VAL A 105 -16.36 8.35 3.92
CA VAL A 105 -17.66 7.71 3.67
C VAL A 105 -18.82 8.47 4.34
N LEU A 106 -18.59 9.05 5.53
CA LEU A 106 -19.60 9.85 6.21
C LEU A 106 -19.78 11.22 5.55
N ALA A 107 -18.70 11.85 5.06
CA ALA A 107 -18.82 13.07 4.28
C ALA A 107 -19.64 12.85 3.00
N GLN A 108 -19.35 11.76 2.26
CA GLN A 108 -20.15 11.39 1.10
C GLN A 108 -21.61 11.07 1.48
N LEU A 109 -21.83 10.42 2.63
CA LEU A 109 -23.18 10.10 3.11
C LEU A 109 -24.02 11.36 3.32
N ILE A 110 -23.46 12.40 3.94
CA ILE A 110 -24.14 13.69 4.14
C ILE A 110 -24.58 14.25 2.78
N TRP A 111 -23.69 14.29 1.80
CA TRP A 111 -24.00 14.79 0.46
C TRP A 111 -25.02 13.93 -0.29
N SER A 112 -24.94 12.61 -0.18
CA SER A 112 -25.92 11.71 -0.78
C SER A 112 -27.33 11.95 -0.24
N ARG A 113 -27.47 12.38 1.03
CA ARG A 113 -28.76 12.79 1.61
C ARG A 113 -29.17 14.18 1.15
N ALA A 114 -28.26 15.15 1.18
CA ALA A 114 -28.52 16.51 0.71
C ALA A 114 -28.96 16.55 -0.76
N LEU A 115 -28.40 15.69 -1.62
CA LEU A 115 -28.72 15.58 -3.04
C LEU A 115 -29.89 14.62 -3.35
N GLY A 116 -30.51 14.02 -2.33
CA GLY A 116 -31.66 13.14 -2.50
C GLY A 116 -31.38 11.88 -3.32
N PHE A 117 -30.18 11.31 -3.24
CA PHE A 117 -29.86 10.08 -3.98
C PHE A 117 -30.78 8.92 -3.56
N PRO A 118 -31.36 8.17 -4.53
CA PRO A 118 -32.30 7.08 -4.25
C PRO A 118 -31.59 5.85 -3.67
N LEU A 119 -32.38 4.83 -3.34
CA LEU A 119 -31.87 3.50 -3.00
C LEU A 119 -31.07 2.92 -4.18
N GLU A 120 -29.83 2.49 -3.93
CA GLU A 120 -29.08 1.70 -4.91
C GLU A 120 -29.71 0.31 -5.02
N ARG A 121 -30.25 -0.02 -6.21
CA ARG A 121 -30.83 -1.32 -6.53
C ARG A 121 -30.37 -1.70 -7.94
N LYS A 122 -29.48 -2.68 -8.02
CA LYS A 122 -29.04 -3.26 -9.29
C LYS A 122 -30.05 -4.33 -9.71
N ASP A 123 -30.36 -4.38 -11.00
CA ASP A 123 -31.21 -5.42 -11.61
C ASP A 123 -30.62 -6.82 -11.46
#